data_AF-A0AAW0GY81-F1
#
_entry.id   AF-A0AAW0GY81-F1
#
_cell.length_a   1.000
_cell.length_b   1.000
_cell.length_c   1.000
_cell.angle_alpha   90.00
_cell.angle_beta   90.00
_cell.angle_gamma   90.00
#
_symmetry.space_group_name_H-M   'P 1'
#
loop_
_entity.id
_entity.type
_entity.pdbx_description
1 polymer ?
#
loop_
_entity_poly.entity_id
_entity_poly.type
_entity_poly.pdbx_seq_one_letter_code
_entity_poly.pdbx_strand_id
1 'polypeptide(L)'
;MGKKGDLPAYSRANGFLLKTELTPKVFTELAKRYADRPGGYTRIHKYGNRPGDNAPHAVLELVDNPRDIKFEMTSRAVGWEVLSKRIGEQGPTKLIEKGVGDVSEVILNERELAPKVRGELRATTRWNLQKVLKYRPVSAIREMRKKAEDHIDTLLAKPLAVKSLTEGESESLVVKPKKYRLKAGQKLPGSIQSSLRLAQGALGKEPSEKPRWFERRKLGVDRSDVWSRP
;
A
#
# COMPACT_ATOMS: atom_id res chain seq x y z
N MET A 1 -0.64 33.58 -3.61
CA MET A 1 -1.57 34.39 -4.43
C MET A 1 -3.00 34.09 -4.02
N GLY A 2 -3.49 32.85 -4.18
CA GLY A 2 -4.86 32.46 -3.77
C GLY A 2 -5.29 32.92 -2.38
N LYS A 3 -4.50 32.65 -1.33
CA LYS A 3 -4.80 33.07 0.05
C LYS A 3 -4.87 34.59 0.28
N LYS A 4 -4.22 35.39 -0.58
CA LYS A 4 -4.20 36.86 -0.41
C LYS A 4 -5.50 37.51 -0.90
N GLY A 5 -6.08 37.01 -1.99
CA GLY A 5 -7.37 37.51 -2.50
C GLY A 5 -7.33 38.84 -3.25
N ASP A 6 -6.23 39.60 -3.21
CA ASP A 6 -6.15 40.92 -3.83
C ASP A 6 -6.11 40.91 -5.37
N LEU A 7 -6.58 41.99 -6.01
CA LEU A 7 -6.53 42.19 -7.46
C LEU A 7 -5.11 42.01 -8.06
N PRO A 8 -4.02 42.52 -7.44
CA PRO A 8 -2.66 42.25 -7.92
C PRO A 8 -2.24 40.78 -7.80
N ALA A 9 -2.79 40.03 -6.84
CA ALA A 9 -2.54 38.60 -6.74
C ALA A 9 -3.28 37.84 -7.86
N TYR A 10 -4.51 38.28 -8.19
CA TYR A 10 -5.31 37.73 -9.28
C TYR A 10 -4.66 37.95 -10.64
N SER A 11 -4.24 39.18 -10.94
CA SER A 11 -3.53 39.52 -12.19
C SER A 11 -2.25 38.69 -12.35
N ARG A 12 -1.45 38.55 -11.28
CA ARG A 12 -0.26 37.68 -11.31
C ARG A 12 -0.61 36.21 -11.56
N ALA A 13 -1.67 35.69 -10.95
CA ALA A 13 -2.09 34.30 -11.18
C ALA A 13 -2.51 34.05 -12.64
N ASN A 14 -3.19 35.01 -13.27
CA ASN A 14 -3.53 34.96 -14.69
C ASN A 14 -2.28 34.90 -15.60
N GLY A 15 -1.17 35.53 -15.20
CA GLY A 15 0.08 35.45 -15.94
C GLY A 15 0.73 34.06 -15.94
N PHE A 16 0.43 33.20 -14.96
CA PHE A 16 0.99 31.84 -14.89
C PHE A 16 0.08 30.77 -15.50
N LEU A 17 -1.24 30.98 -15.46
CA LEU A 17 -2.22 29.99 -15.90
C LEU A 17 -2.53 30.17 -17.38
N LEU A 18 -2.21 29.16 -18.19
CA LEU A 18 -2.58 29.13 -19.61
C LEU A 18 -4.11 29.14 -19.82
N LYS A 19 -4.86 28.54 -18.88
CA LYS A 19 -6.32 28.51 -18.87
C LYS A 19 -6.85 29.47 -17.82
N THR A 20 -7.17 30.69 -18.23
CA THR A 20 -7.63 31.78 -17.36
C THR A 20 -8.98 31.48 -16.68
N GLU A 21 -9.81 30.62 -17.26
CA GLU A 21 -11.06 30.13 -16.66
C GLU A 21 -10.86 29.40 -15.33
N LEU A 22 -9.66 28.86 -15.08
CA LEU A 22 -9.33 28.15 -13.85
C LEU A 22 -8.86 29.09 -12.72
N THR A 23 -8.53 30.34 -13.02
CA THR A 23 -8.05 31.30 -12.04
C THR A 23 -9.03 31.48 -10.86
N PRO A 24 -10.35 31.63 -11.07
CA PRO A 24 -11.32 31.74 -9.98
C PRO A 24 -11.25 30.58 -8.97
N LYS A 25 -10.94 29.35 -9.41
CA LYS A 25 -10.81 28.17 -8.55
C LYS A 25 -9.69 28.31 -7.52
N VAL A 26 -8.60 29.01 -7.89
CA VAL A 26 -7.45 29.27 -7.01
C VAL A 26 -7.82 30.18 -5.85
N PHE A 27 -8.70 31.16 -6.10
CA PHE A 27 -9.12 32.17 -5.11
C PHE A 27 -10.40 31.79 -4.35
N THR A 28 -11.12 30.76 -4.79
CA THR A 28 -12.33 30.26 -4.12
C THR A 28 -12.06 28.94 -3.40
N GLU A 29 -12.19 27.80 -4.09
CA GLU A 29 -12.09 26.46 -3.52
C GLU A 29 -10.72 26.20 -2.87
N LEU A 30 -9.63 26.50 -3.57
CA LEU A 30 -8.27 26.21 -3.09
C LEU A 30 -7.84 27.17 -1.97
N ALA A 31 -8.22 28.44 -2.05
CA ALA A 31 -7.96 29.40 -0.98
C ALA A 31 -8.65 28.98 0.32
N LYS A 32 -9.93 28.57 0.26
CA LYS A 32 -10.67 28.04 1.42
C LYS A 32 -10.03 26.77 1.98
N ARG A 33 -9.67 25.81 1.12
CA ARG A 33 -9.02 24.54 1.54
C ARG A 33 -7.71 24.77 2.31
N TYR A 34 -6.94 25.79 1.93
CA TYR A 34 -5.60 26.03 2.48
C TYR A 34 -5.51 27.24 3.42
N ALA A 35 -6.65 27.74 3.90
CA ALA A 35 -6.72 28.92 4.76
C ALA A 35 -5.81 28.77 5.99
N ASP A 36 -5.91 27.64 6.70
CA ASP A 36 -5.18 27.39 7.95
C ASP A 36 -3.80 26.77 7.75
N ARG A 37 -3.44 26.41 6.51
CA ARG A 37 -2.20 25.68 6.20
C ARG A 37 -1.04 26.66 5.88
N PRO A 38 0.05 26.68 6.67
CA PRO A 38 1.20 27.56 6.45
C PRO A 38 2.22 26.91 5.48
N GLY A 39 1.86 26.78 4.21
CA GLY A 39 2.72 26.18 3.17
C GLY A 39 2.56 24.67 3.00
N GLY A 40 3.35 24.08 2.09
CA GLY A 40 3.28 22.64 1.79
C GLY A 40 1.95 22.21 1.18
N TYR A 41 1.51 22.91 0.12
CA TYR A 41 0.23 22.69 -0.57
C TYR A 41 0.27 21.54 -1.59
N THR A 42 1.46 21.11 -1.96
CA THR A 42 1.71 20.03 -2.91
C THR A 42 2.43 18.87 -2.25
N ARG A 43 2.25 17.67 -2.79
CA ARG A 43 2.96 16.45 -2.40
C ARG A 43 3.45 15.73 -3.64
N ILE A 44 4.67 15.22 -3.57
CA ILE A 44 5.31 14.45 -4.65
C ILE A 44 5.44 13.01 -4.17
N HIS A 45 4.83 12.07 -4.89
CA HIS A 45 4.99 10.63 -4.69
C HIS A 45 5.88 10.05 -5.76
N LYS A 46 7.00 9.43 -5.38
CA LYS A 46 7.87 8.74 -6.34
C LYS A 46 7.15 7.53 -6.91
N TYR A 47 7.12 7.39 -8.24
CA TYR A 47 6.40 6.33 -8.95
C TYR A 47 7.35 5.55 -9.87
N GLY A 48 8.47 5.08 -9.31
CA GLY A 48 9.47 4.30 -10.05
C GLY A 48 10.00 4.99 -11.31
N ASN A 49 10.41 4.19 -12.28
CA ASN A 49 10.96 4.66 -13.55
C ASN A 49 10.02 4.32 -14.72
N ARG A 50 9.98 5.19 -15.73
CA ARG A 50 9.21 4.99 -16.95
C ARG A 50 9.78 3.81 -17.75
N PRO A 51 8.92 2.89 -18.23
CA PRO A 51 9.37 1.81 -19.12
C PRO A 51 9.86 2.40 -20.45
N GLY A 52 10.99 1.90 -20.94
CA GLY A 52 11.61 2.33 -22.21
C GLY A 52 12.89 3.13 -21.99
N ASP A 53 12.77 4.34 -21.43
CA ASP A 53 13.91 5.24 -21.20
C ASP A 53 14.43 5.24 -19.75
N ASN A 54 13.80 4.46 -18.86
CA ASN A 54 14.15 4.34 -17.45
C ASN A 54 14.18 5.68 -16.70
N ALA A 55 13.44 6.69 -17.18
CA ALA A 55 13.40 8.01 -16.55
C ALA A 55 12.64 7.98 -15.22
N PRO A 56 13.16 8.59 -14.13
CA PRO A 56 12.48 8.60 -12.84
C PRO A 56 11.22 9.48 -12.88
N HIS A 57 10.08 8.90 -12.50
CA HIS A 57 8.78 9.57 -12.55
C HIS A 57 8.16 9.75 -11.16
N ALA A 58 7.28 10.74 -11.04
CA ALA A 58 6.57 11.01 -9.80
C ALA A 58 5.17 11.56 -10.07
N VAL A 59 4.26 11.32 -9.11
CA VAL A 59 2.92 11.88 -9.09
C VAL A 59 2.91 13.12 -8.23
N LEU A 60 2.57 14.27 -8.83
CA LEU A 60 2.35 15.52 -8.13
C LEU A 60 0.86 15.66 -7.79
N GLU A 61 0.55 15.85 -6.52
CA GLU A 61 -0.82 16.08 -6.06
C GLU A 61 -0.94 17.34 -5.20
N LEU A 62 -2.16 17.87 -5.14
CA LEU A 62 -2.57 18.89 -4.18
C LEU A 62 -2.96 18.20 -2.86
N VAL A 63 -2.49 18.71 -1.73
CA VAL A 63 -2.80 18.14 -0.41
C VAL A 63 -4.27 18.35 -0.06
N ASP A 64 -4.87 17.47 0.74
CA ASP A 64 -6.27 17.59 1.22
C ASP A 64 -7.31 17.61 0.09
N ASN A 65 -6.95 17.10 -1.08
CA ASN A 65 -7.87 16.97 -2.20
C ASN A 65 -8.82 15.74 -2.00
N PRO A 66 -9.98 15.69 -2.66
CA PRO A 66 -10.94 14.58 -2.52
C PRO A 66 -10.39 13.19 -2.90
N ARG A 67 -9.37 13.14 -3.75
CA ARG A 67 -8.65 11.95 -4.23
C ARG A 67 -7.18 11.94 -3.75
N ASP A 68 -6.92 12.43 -2.54
CA ASP A 68 -5.57 12.47 -1.96
C ASP A 68 -5.05 11.03 -1.76
N ILE A 69 -3.95 10.71 -2.46
CA ILE A 69 -3.38 9.36 -2.49
C ILE A 69 -2.87 8.98 -1.10
N LYS A 70 -2.26 9.93 -0.39
CA LYS A 70 -1.74 9.67 0.97
C LYS A 70 -2.87 9.38 1.95
N PHE A 71 -4.01 10.07 1.82
CA PHE A 71 -5.21 9.82 2.62
C PHE A 71 -5.75 8.40 2.38
N GLU A 72 -5.88 8.02 1.11
CA GLU A 72 -6.36 6.69 0.71
C GLU A 72 -5.43 5.57 1.24
N MET A 73 -4.13 5.69 0.99
CA MET A 73 -3.12 4.72 1.45
C MET A 73 -3.10 4.58 2.98
N THR A 74 -3.23 5.70 3.69
CA THR A 74 -3.23 5.69 5.16
C THR A 74 -4.50 5.03 5.69
N SER A 75 -5.66 5.29 5.09
CA SER A 75 -6.93 4.65 5.46
C SER A 75 -6.86 3.13 5.29
N ARG A 76 -6.27 2.66 4.18
CA ARG A 76 -6.03 1.22 3.94
C ARG A 76 -5.05 0.62 4.94
N ALA A 77 -3.96 1.32 5.27
CA ALA A 77 -3.00 0.85 6.26
C ALA A 77 -3.63 0.72 7.66
N VAL A 78 -4.48 1.68 8.05
CA VAL A 78 -5.27 1.61 9.29
C VAL A 78 -6.19 0.39 9.26
N GLY A 79 -6.97 0.22 8.19
CA GLY A 79 -7.88 -0.93 8.05
C GLY A 79 -7.14 -2.28 8.14
N TRP A 80 -6.00 -2.40 7.46
CA TRP A 80 -5.16 -3.60 7.52
C TRP A 80 -4.61 -3.87 8.93
N GLU A 81 -4.10 -2.84 9.63
CA GLU A 81 -3.51 -3.02 10.96
C GLU A 81 -4.56 -3.38 12.02
N VAL A 82 -5.73 -2.74 11.97
CA VAL A 82 -6.86 -3.08 12.87
C VAL A 82 -7.32 -4.51 12.59
N LEU A 83 -7.57 -4.86 11.33
CA LEU A 83 -7.98 -6.22 10.96
C LEU A 83 -6.95 -7.28 11.38
N SER A 84 -5.67 -7.03 11.10
CA SER A 84 -4.59 -7.98 11.43
C SER A 84 -4.51 -8.27 12.93
N LYS A 85 -4.70 -7.25 13.77
CA LYS A 85 -4.73 -7.41 15.22
C LYS A 85 -5.93 -8.20 15.68
N ARG A 86 -7.12 -7.84 15.20
CA ARG A 86 -8.36 -8.52 15.56
C ARG A 86 -8.38 -9.98 15.11
N ILE A 87 -7.81 -10.28 13.94
CA ILE A 87 -7.65 -11.68 13.48
C ILE A 87 -6.81 -12.47 14.48
N GLY A 88 -5.73 -11.88 15.02
CA GLY A 88 -4.91 -12.51 16.04
C GLY A 88 -5.63 -12.74 17.38
N GLU A 89 -6.58 -11.87 17.74
CA GLU A 89 -7.31 -11.94 19.02
C GLU A 89 -8.54 -12.85 18.96
N GLN A 90 -9.37 -12.72 17.91
CA GLN A 90 -10.70 -13.34 17.84
C GLN A 90 -10.79 -14.48 16.80
N GLY A 91 -9.83 -14.57 15.89
CA GLY A 91 -9.87 -15.47 14.74
C GLY A 91 -10.77 -14.96 13.60
N PRO A 92 -10.59 -15.48 12.37
CA PRO A 92 -11.24 -14.93 11.17
C PRO A 92 -12.74 -15.19 11.11
N THR A 93 -13.24 -16.34 11.57
CA THR A 93 -14.67 -16.70 11.52
C THR A 93 -15.54 -15.76 12.35
N LYS A 94 -15.13 -15.47 13.60
CA LYS A 94 -15.87 -14.57 14.49
C LYS A 94 -15.94 -13.14 13.94
N LEU A 95 -14.92 -12.70 13.22
CA LEU A 95 -14.88 -11.37 12.61
C LEU A 95 -15.79 -11.24 11.40
N ILE A 96 -15.95 -12.32 10.62
CA ILE A 96 -16.91 -12.34 9.52
C ILE A 96 -18.35 -12.21 10.05
N GLU A 97 -18.65 -12.84 11.19
CA GLU A 97 -19.98 -12.79 11.80
C GLU A 97 -20.26 -11.46 12.53
N LYS A 98 -19.29 -10.93 13.29
CA LYS A 98 -19.50 -9.76 14.16
C LYS A 98 -19.05 -8.43 13.54
N GLY A 99 -18.16 -8.45 12.55
CA GLY A 99 -17.49 -7.27 12.03
C GLY A 99 -16.40 -6.73 12.97
N VAL A 100 -15.63 -5.76 12.47
CA VAL A 100 -14.47 -5.18 13.18
C VAL A 100 -14.89 -3.97 14.07
N GLY A 101 -15.85 -3.14 13.63
CA GLY A 101 -16.66 -2.18 14.43
C GLY A 101 -15.96 -0.99 15.11
N ASP A 102 -14.73 -1.16 15.57
CA ASP A 102 -13.97 -0.26 16.46
C ASP A 102 -13.11 0.80 15.76
N VAL A 103 -13.05 0.76 14.43
CA VAL A 103 -12.12 1.55 13.60
C VAL A 103 -12.20 3.05 13.90
N SER A 104 -13.39 3.57 14.22
CA SER A 104 -13.59 4.98 14.57
C SER A 104 -12.86 5.38 15.84
N GLU A 105 -12.95 4.54 16.88
CA GLU A 105 -12.36 4.77 18.19
C GLU A 105 -10.84 4.73 18.09
N VAL A 106 -10.32 3.76 17.32
CA VAL A 106 -8.88 3.66 17.03
C VAL A 106 -8.38 4.93 16.36
N ILE A 107 -9.07 5.44 15.34
CA ILE A 107 -8.65 6.68 14.64
C ILE A 107 -8.65 7.89 15.59
N LEU A 108 -9.67 8.02 16.44
CA LEU A 108 -9.79 9.13 17.39
C LEU A 108 -8.65 9.09 18.43
N ASN A 109 -8.44 7.93 19.06
CA ASN A 109 -7.39 7.73 20.04
C ASN A 109 -5.99 7.99 19.44
N GLU A 110 -5.75 7.50 18.23
CA GLU A 110 -4.46 7.62 17.53
C GLU A 110 -4.17 9.05 17.04
N ARG A 111 -5.21 9.82 16.74
CA ARG A 111 -5.07 11.23 16.34
C ARG A 111 -4.50 12.09 17.46
N GLU A 112 -4.94 11.86 18.69
CA GLU A 112 -4.60 12.68 19.87
C GLU A 112 -3.35 12.17 20.60
N LEU A 113 -2.86 10.99 20.24
CA LEU A 113 -1.74 10.35 20.91
C LEU A 113 -0.41 11.11 20.72
N ALA A 114 0.33 11.29 21.82
CA ALA A 114 1.64 11.91 21.80
C ALA A 114 2.70 11.04 21.05
N PRO A 115 3.71 11.64 20.38
CA PRO A 115 4.64 10.91 19.51
C PRO A 115 5.45 9.78 20.17
N LYS A 116 5.71 9.88 21.49
CA LYS A 116 6.52 8.89 22.24
C LYS A 116 5.68 7.75 22.84
N VAL A 117 4.36 7.87 22.84
CA VAL A 117 3.48 6.88 23.46
C VAL A 117 3.20 5.74 22.48
N ARG A 118 3.19 4.51 22.97
CA ARG A 118 2.78 3.35 22.17
C ARG A 118 1.27 3.27 22.16
N GLY A 119 0.67 3.40 20.98
CA GLY A 119 -0.75 3.13 20.73
C GLY A 119 -0.94 1.82 19.98
N GLU A 120 -2.13 1.67 19.43
CA GLU A 120 -2.56 0.50 18.70
C GLU A 120 -1.87 0.42 17.33
N LEU A 121 -1.85 1.48 16.55
CA LEU A 121 -1.22 1.49 15.23
C LEU A 121 0.32 1.54 15.32
N ARG A 122 0.98 1.05 14.26
CA ARG A 122 2.43 1.22 14.07
C ARG A 122 2.75 2.71 14.03
N ALA A 123 3.93 3.08 14.57
CA ALA A 123 4.34 4.47 14.69
C ALA A 123 4.31 5.24 13.34
N THR A 124 4.68 4.59 12.24
CA THR A 124 4.64 5.18 10.89
C THR A 124 3.22 5.41 10.39
N THR A 125 2.31 4.46 10.62
CA THR A 125 0.91 4.56 10.24
C THR A 125 0.20 5.64 11.05
N ARG A 126 0.42 5.67 12.37
CA ARG A 126 -0.02 6.76 13.26
C ARG A 126 0.47 8.11 12.78
N TRP A 127 1.78 8.24 12.53
CA TRP A 127 2.37 9.49 12.07
C TRP A 127 1.72 9.99 10.79
N ASN A 128 1.50 9.09 9.82
CA ASN A 128 0.81 9.44 8.58
C ASN A 128 -0.65 9.85 8.84
N LEU A 129 -1.38 9.13 9.70
CA LEU A 129 -2.76 9.44 10.08
C LEU A 129 -2.86 10.83 10.70
N GLN A 130 -2.01 11.14 11.69
CA GLN A 130 -1.96 12.45 12.33
C GLN A 130 -1.64 13.56 11.33
N LYS A 131 -0.70 13.34 10.41
CA LYS A 131 -0.33 14.33 9.37
C LYS A 131 -1.46 14.60 8.38
N VAL A 132 -2.15 13.55 7.97
CA VAL A 132 -3.24 13.61 6.99
C VAL A 132 -4.49 14.27 7.61
N LEU A 133 -4.76 14.03 8.89
CA LEU A 133 -5.92 14.59 9.59
C LEU A 133 -5.68 16.00 10.16
N LYS A 134 -4.42 16.43 10.33
CA LYS A 134 -4.07 17.69 11.03
C LYS A 134 -4.84 18.93 10.58
N TYR A 135 -5.04 19.11 9.27
CA TYR A 135 -5.68 20.30 8.69
C TYR A 135 -7.01 19.98 8.01
N ARG A 136 -7.53 18.76 8.18
CA ARG A 136 -8.81 18.35 7.60
C ARG A 136 -9.95 18.59 8.60
N PRO A 137 -11.18 18.85 8.10
CA PRO A 137 -12.35 18.98 8.97
C PRO A 137 -12.68 17.66 9.68
N VAL A 138 -13.51 17.72 10.72
CA VAL A 138 -13.95 16.55 11.50
C VAL A 138 -14.63 15.48 10.61
N SER A 139 -15.29 15.90 9.53
CA SER A 139 -15.88 14.99 8.54
C SER A 139 -14.87 14.04 7.89
N ALA A 140 -13.59 14.41 7.84
CA ALA A 140 -12.54 13.55 7.29
C ALA A 140 -12.28 12.30 8.15
N ILE A 141 -12.59 12.32 9.45
CA ILE A 141 -12.52 11.11 10.29
C ILE A 141 -13.57 10.09 9.82
N ARG A 142 -14.80 10.55 9.57
CA ARG A 142 -15.87 9.69 9.03
C ARG A 142 -15.52 9.14 7.65
N GLU A 143 -14.90 9.96 6.79
CA GLU A 143 -14.42 9.51 5.48
C GLU A 143 -13.30 8.47 5.59
N MET A 144 -12.32 8.70 6.47
CA MET A 144 -11.22 7.77 6.72
C MET A 144 -11.73 6.44 7.29
N ARG A 145 -12.65 6.50 8.27
CA ARG A 145 -13.35 5.35 8.83
C ARG A 145 -14.00 4.52 7.71
N LYS A 146 -14.84 5.16 6.90
CA LYS A 146 -15.54 4.47 5.80
C LYS A 146 -14.56 3.77 4.86
N LYS A 147 -13.49 4.44 4.44
CA LYS A 147 -12.49 3.84 3.54
C LYS A 147 -11.71 2.70 4.19
N ALA A 148 -11.46 2.79 5.50
CA ALA A 148 -10.82 1.72 6.25
C ALA A 148 -11.75 0.50 6.38
N GLU A 149 -13.03 0.71 6.71
CA GLU A 149 -14.08 -0.32 6.75
C GLU A 149 -14.25 -0.98 5.37
N ASP A 150 -14.42 -0.18 4.30
CA ASP A 150 -14.52 -0.68 2.92
C ASP A 150 -13.29 -1.55 2.55
N HIS A 151 -12.10 -1.17 3.02
CA HIS A 151 -10.89 -1.96 2.81
C HIS A 151 -10.89 -3.27 3.61
N ILE A 152 -11.32 -3.25 4.86
CA ILE A 152 -11.48 -4.44 5.71
C ILE A 152 -12.47 -5.41 5.07
N ASP A 153 -13.63 -4.94 4.65
CA ASP A 153 -14.66 -5.74 4.00
C ASP A 153 -14.12 -6.36 2.72
N THR A 154 -13.39 -5.57 1.92
CA THR A 154 -12.70 -6.07 0.73
C THR A 154 -11.72 -7.19 1.07
N LEU A 155 -10.98 -7.08 2.17
CA LEU A 155 -10.00 -8.09 2.59
C LEU A 155 -10.67 -9.37 3.11
N LEU A 156 -11.79 -9.26 3.81
CA LEU A 156 -12.58 -10.41 4.28
C LEU A 156 -13.33 -11.11 3.14
N ALA A 157 -13.85 -10.35 2.16
CA ALA A 157 -14.63 -10.87 1.05
C ALA A 157 -13.77 -11.55 -0.03
N LYS A 158 -12.59 -11.02 -0.35
CA LYS A 158 -11.68 -11.59 -1.37
C LYS A 158 -11.42 -13.10 -1.24
N PRO A 159 -11.01 -13.64 -0.06
CA PRO A 159 -10.77 -15.07 0.07
C PRO A 159 -12.04 -15.89 -0.11
N LEU A 160 -13.20 -15.39 0.33
CA LEU A 160 -14.49 -16.07 0.13
C LEU A 160 -14.86 -16.12 -1.36
N ALA A 161 -14.69 -15.00 -2.08
CA ALA A 161 -14.95 -14.93 -3.52
C ALA A 161 -14.00 -15.84 -4.31
N VAL A 162 -12.71 -15.87 -3.96
CA VAL A 162 -11.74 -16.79 -4.59
C VAL A 162 -12.13 -18.24 -4.29
N LYS A 163 -12.49 -18.55 -3.04
CA LYS A 163 -12.92 -19.89 -2.65
C LYS A 163 -14.16 -20.34 -3.42
N SER A 164 -15.20 -19.51 -3.50
CA SER A 164 -16.42 -19.81 -4.25
C SER A 164 -16.16 -20.01 -5.75
N LEU A 165 -15.26 -19.22 -6.34
CA LEU A 165 -14.85 -19.40 -7.74
C LEU A 165 -14.13 -20.74 -7.93
N THR A 166 -13.19 -21.08 -7.03
CA THR A 166 -12.48 -22.36 -7.11
C THR A 166 -13.37 -23.57 -6.84
N GLU A 167 -14.36 -23.44 -5.95
CA GLU A 167 -15.32 -24.51 -5.64
C GLU A 167 -16.32 -24.69 -6.80
N GLY A 168 -16.83 -23.61 -7.38
CA GLY A 168 -17.70 -23.68 -8.57
C GLY A 168 -16.98 -24.15 -9.84
N GLU A 169 -15.70 -23.81 -10.00
CA GLU A 169 -14.84 -24.40 -11.03
C GLU A 169 -14.53 -25.87 -10.70
N SER A 170 -14.43 -26.28 -9.44
CA SER A 170 -14.22 -27.69 -9.11
C SER A 170 -15.46 -28.56 -9.41
N GLU A 171 -16.68 -28.04 -9.33
CA GLU A 171 -17.87 -28.82 -9.70
C GLU A 171 -18.06 -28.97 -11.22
N SER A 172 -17.56 -28.01 -12.02
CA SER A 172 -17.66 -28.03 -13.50
C SER A 172 -16.36 -28.47 -14.21
N LEU A 173 -15.21 -28.37 -13.54
CA LEU A 173 -13.86 -28.61 -14.04
C LEU A 173 -12.95 -29.10 -12.89
N VAL A 174 -13.14 -30.30 -12.35
CA VAL A 174 -12.00 -31.03 -11.74
C VAL A 174 -11.05 -31.48 -12.86
N VAL A 175 -10.46 -30.52 -13.58
CA VAL A 175 -9.21 -30.76 -14.28
C VAL A 175 -8.14 -30.50 -13.23
N LYS A 176 -7.74 -31.55 -12.49
CA LYS A 176 -6.48 -31.53 -11.72
C LYS A 176 -5.45 -30.86 -12.62
N PRO A 177 -4.76 -29.78 -12.22
CA PRO A 177 -3.85 -29.07 -13.10
C PRO A 177 -2.94 -30.13 -13.70
N LYS A 178 -3.01 -30.34 -15.02
CA LYS A 178 -2.13 -31.28 -15.69
C LYS A 178 -0.74 -30.83 -15.27
N LYS A 179 -0.03 -31.63 -14.48
CA LYS A 179 1.39 -31.42 -14.25
C LYS A 179 2.02 -31.54 -15.63
N TYR A 180 2.18 -30.43 -16.33
CA TYR A 180 2.91 -30.39 -17.58
C TYR A 180 4.34 -30.77 -17.18
N ARG A 181 4.70 -32.03 -17.41
CA ARG A 181 6.11 -32.43 -17.39
C ARG A 181 6.73 -31.69 -18.55
N LEU A 182 7.39 -30.57 -18.26
CA LEU A 182 8.19 -29.86 -19.24
C LEU A 182 9.18 -30.88 -19.82
N LYS A 183 9.16 -31.03 -21.14
CA LYS A 183 10.24 -31.74 -21.83
C LYS A 183 11.52 -30.92 -21.68
N ALA A 184 12.69 -31.56 -21.77
CA ALA A 184 13.95 -30.82 -21.79
C ALA A 184 13.89 -29.73 -22.88
N GLY A 185 14.29 -28.51 -22.54
CA GLY A 185 14.20 -27.34 -23.42
C GLY A 185 12.88 -26.56 -23.39
N GLN A 186 11.81 -27.08 -22.76
CA GLN A 186 10.50 -26.38 -22.72
C GLN A 186 10.38 -25.43 -21.52
N LYS A 187 9.80 -24.26 -21.74
CA LYS A 187 9.61 -23.21 -20.73
C LYS A 187 8.13 -22.92 -20.50
N LEU A 188 7.72 -22.68 -19.26
CA LEU A 188 6.39 -22.15 -18.98
C LEU A 188 6.31 -20.68 -19.47
N PRO A 189 5.18 -20.27 -20.06
CA PRO A 189 4.93 -18.86 -20.36
C PRO A 189 5.15 -18.00 -19.10
N GLY A 190 5.95 -16.93 -19.21
CA GLY A 190 6.27 -16.04 -18.10
C GLY A 190 7.42 -16.48 -17.17
N SER A 191 8.06 -17.64 -17.40
CA SER A 191 9.22 -18.02 -16.60
C SER A 191 10.45 -17.14 -16.93
N ILE A 192 11.34 -16.91 -15.96
CA ILE A 192 12.57 -16.10 -16.12
C ILE A 192 13.82 -17.01 -16.23
N GLN A 193 13.63 -18.32 -16.40
CA GLN A 193 14.76 -19.24 -16.56
C GLN A 193 15.57 -18.90 -17.82
N SER A 194 16.91 -18.92 -17.68
CA SER A 194 17.84 -18.68 -18.77
C SER A 194 17.83 -19.83 -19.78
N SER A 195 18.15 -19.53 -21.04
CA SER A 195 18.25 -20.52 -22.13
C SER A 195 19.27 -21.62 -21.81
N LEU A 196 20.37 -21.28 -21.14
CA LEU A 196 21.40 -22.22 -20.70
C LEU A 196 20.83 -23.30 -19.76
N ARG A 197 20.00 -22.90 -18.79
CA ARG A 197 19.33 -23.84 -17.86
C ARG A 197 18.30 -24.74 -18.55
N LEU A 198 17.71 -24.27 -19.66
CA LEU A 198 16.77 -25.05 -20.47
C LEU A 198 17.50 -26.09 -21.33
N ALA A 199 18.65 -25.72 -21.90
CA ALA A 199 19.48 -26.58 -22.74
C ALA A 199 20.16 -27.71 -21.96
N GLN A 200 20.50 -27.48 -20.68
CA GLN A 200 21.11 -28.47 -19.79
C GLN A 200 20.23 -29.70 -19.52
N GLY A 201 18.90 -29.62 -19.73
CA GLY A 201 18.00 -30.75 -19.57
C GLY A 201 18.00 -31.36 -18.15
N ALA A 202 17.57 -32.62 -18.02
CA ALA A 202 17.56 -33.32 -16.74
C ALA A 202 18.97 -33.77 -16.28
N LEU A 203 19.92 -33.87 -17.22
CA LEU A 203 21.29 -34.37 -16.99
C LEU A 203 22.28 -33.27 -16.60
N GLY A 204 22.01 -32.01 -16.95
CA GLY A 204 22.82 -30.86 -16.56
C GLY A 204 22.35 -30.19 -15.26
N LYS A 205 21.54 -30.89 -14.44
CA LYS A 205 21.35 -30.47 -13.06
C LYS A 205 22.68 -30.60 -12.34
N GLU A 206 23.36 -29.48 -12.12
CA GLU A 206 24.37 -29.46 -11.06
C GLU A 206 23.68 -29.90 -9.77
N PRO A 207 24.28 -30.84 -9.00
CA PRO A 207 23.74 -31.23 -7.71
C PRO A 207 23.52 -29.94 -6.92
N SER A 208 22.29 -29.78 -6.38
CA SER A 208 21.87 -28.58 -5.66
C SER A 208 23.01 -28.07 -4.80
N GLU A 209 23.49 -26.85 -5.09
CA GLU A 209 24.52 -26.21 -4.29
C GLU A 209 24.24 -26.46 -2.81
N LYS A 210 25.26 -26.94 -2.09
CA LYS A 210 25.13 -27.27 -0.67
C LYS A 210 24.50 -26.05 0.03
N PRO A 211 23.54 -26.26 0.94
CA PRO A 211 22.82 -25.14 1.56
C PRO A 211 23.83 -24.14 2.12
N ARG A 212 23.60 -22.82 1.91
CA ARG A 212 24.57 -21.73 2.13
C ARG A 212 25.34 -21.76 3.47
N TRP A 213 24.79 -22.39 4.50
CA TRP A 213 25.46 -22.59 5.78
C TRP A 213 26.68 -23.54 5.69
N PHE A 214 26.68 -24.47 4.75
CA PHE A 214 27.77 -25.42 4.48
C PHE A 214 29.00 -24.74 3.87
N GLU A 215 28.81 -23.73 3.01
CA GLU A 215 29.91 -22.96 2.39
C GLU A 215 30.53 -21.94 3.34
N ARG A 216 29.71 -21.30 4.19
CA ARG A 216 30.20 -20.33 5.19
C ARG A 216 31.14 -20.95 6.22
N ARG A 217 30.92 -22.21 6.61
CA ARG A 217 31.83 -22.96 7.50
C ARG A 217 33.15 -23.33 6.83
N LYS A 218 33.12 -23.77 5.57
CA LYS A 218 34.33 -24.15 4.82
C LYS A 218 35.26 -22.96 4.57
N LEU A 219 34.68 -21.76 4.45
CA LEU A 219 35.40 -20.49 4.36
C LEU A 219 35.76 -19.88 5.73
N GLY A 220 35.46 -20.55 6.85
CA GLY A 220 35.82 -20.11 8.20
C GLY A 220 35.03 -18.90 8.72
N VAL A 221 33.94 -18.50 8.06
CA VAL A 221 33.17 -17.29 8.37
C VAL A 221 32.17 -17.50 9.52
N ASP A 222 31.78 -18.75 9.80
CA ASP A 222 30.74 -19.07 10.80
C ASP A 222 31.23 -20.13 11.81
N ARG A 223 31.46 -19.72 13.06
CA ARG A 223 32.03 -20.55 14.15
C ARG A 223 31.03 -20.99 15.22
N SER A 224 29.73 -20.74 15.07
CA SER A 224 28.75 -21.16 16.08
C SER A 224 28.46 -22.66 16.00
N ASP A 225 28.45 -23.33 17.16
CA ASP A 225 28.08 -24.72 17.30
C ASP A 225 26.57 -24.94 17.19
N VAL A 226 26.20 -26.05 16.56
CA VAL A 226 24.82 -26.37 16.13
C VAL A 226 23.85 -26.53 17.31
N TRP A 227 24.38 -26.67 18.53
CA TRP A 227 23.60 -26.99 19.73
C TRP A 227 23.38 -25.80 20.68
N SER A 228 23.85 -24.60 20.35
CA SER A 228 23.79 -23.44 21.26
C SER A 228 22.75 -22.38 20.87
N ARG A 229 21.60 -22.76 20.31
CA ARG A 229 20.44 -21.86 20.21
C ARG A 229 19.16 -22.61 20.61
N PRO A 230 18.31 -22.00 21.47
CA PRO A 230 17.03 -22.59 21.89
C PRO A 230 16.05 -22.71 20.73
#